data_AF-A0A2E3KLJ1-F1
#
_entry.id   AF-A0A2E3KLJ1-F1
#
_cell.length_a   1.000
_cell.length_b   1.000
_cell.length_c   1.000
_cell.angle_alpha   90.00
_cell.angle_beta   90.00
_cell.angle_gamma   90.00
#
_symmetry.space_group_name_H-M   'P 1'
#
loop_
_entity.id
_entity.type
_entity.pdbx_description
1 polymer ?
#
loop_
_entity_poly.entity_id
_entity_poly.type
_entity_poly.pdbx_seq_one_letter_code
_entity_poly.pdbx_strand_id
1 'polypeptide(L)'
;MVGLQIIPVDGVYLSGIINTGVSKPQELFSGLDDGLYFAAAEAGVILQCGPDNRQGRYSIALMNSNVGPETTGRDSRVNGSAIALVAQQEIAEDVAVWSQYLLSSKNIGPASQEFTLGVSIENCFSRTNDGFGAAIGWSAPSDRYYRGWRENLQFETYYRLQLTHSVQLSPDFQILRPTDPDADSGAVFAFGLRILTSF
;
A
#
# COMPACT_ATOMS: atom_id res chain seq x y z
N MET A 1 12.97 1.01 14.90
CA MET A 1 11.71 1.74 14.71
C MET A 1 11.18 2.22 16.04
N VAL A 2 10.71 3.46 16.12
CA VAL A 2 9.91 4.00 17.23
C VAL A 2 8.61 4.50 16.62
N GLY A 3 7.47 4.16 17.24
CA GLY A 3 6.15 4.61 16.82
C GLY A 3 5.37 5.17 18.00
N LEU A 4 4.56 6.18 17.74
CA LEU A 4 3.63 6.77 18.69
C LEU A 4 2.25 6.85 18.03
N GLN A 5 1.21 6.54 18.79
CA GLN A 5 -0.18 6.76 18.38
C GLN A 5 -0.92 7.50 19.48
N ILE A 6 -1.75 8.45 19.07
CA ILE A 6 -2.60 9.26 19.94
C ILE A 6 -4.02 9.20 19.37
N ILE A 7 -4.99 8.96 20.24
CA ILE A 7 -6.42 8.99 19.92
C ILE A 7 -6.99 10.18 20.68
N PRO A 8 -7.01 11.40 20.07
CA PRO A 8 -7.48 12.59 20.77
C PRO A 8 -8.98 12.55 21.08
N VAL A 9 -9.76 11.90 20.20
CA VAL A 9 -11.22 11.76 20.30
C VAL A 9 -11.61 10.46 19.59
N ASP A 10 -12.75 9.88 19.97
CA ASP A 10 -13.31 8.72 19.30
C ASP A 10 -13.44 8.94 17.79
N GLY A 11 -12.94 7.98 17.01
CA GLY A 11 -12.95 8.06 15.55
C GLY A 11 -11.85 8.95 14.95
N VAL A 12 -10.98 9.59 15.73
CA VAL A 12 -9.80 10.31 15.18
C VAL A 12 -8.53 9.71 15.76
N TYR A 13 -7.53 9.45 14.92
CA TYR A 13 -6.21 9.05 15.36
C TYR A 13 -5.12 9.87 14.68
N LEU A 14 -4.03 10.07 15.42
CA LEU A 14 -2.77 10.57 14.94
C LEU A 14 -1.73 9.49 15.22
N SER A 15 -0.92 9.14 14.23
CA SER A 15 0.21 8.24 14.40
C SER A 15 1.47 8.86 13.81
N GLY A 16 2.61 8.49 14.36
CA GLY A 16 3.91 8.90 13.86
C GLY A 16 4.91 7.78 14.04
N ILE A 17 5.76 7.60 13.04
CA ILE A 17 6.85 6.64 13.09
C ILE A 17 8.16 7.28 12.68
N ILE A 18 9.23 6.88 13.33
CA ILE A 18 10.60 7.11 12.88
C ILE A 18 11.29 5.76 12.82
N ASN A 19 11.87 5.45 11.67
CA ASN A 19 12.63 4.25 11.46
C ASN A 19 13.96 4.56 10.75
N THR A 20 14.88 3.59 10.75
CA THR A 20 15.97 3.65 9.77
C THR A 20 15.39 3.53 8.37
N GLY A 21 15.87 4.37 7.45
CA GLY A 21 15.43 4.36 6.06
C GLY A 21 16.06 3.23 5.23
N VAL A 22 17.09 2.55 5.74
CA VAL A 22 17.72 1.40 5.09
C VAL A 22 17.53 0.17 5.97
N SER A 23 17.10 -0.94 5.36
CA SER A 23 17.06 -2.23 6.05
C SER A 23 18.26 -3.06 5.64
N LYS A 24 19.17 -3.33 6.59
CA LYS A 24 20.01 -4.54 6.54
C LYS A 24 19.35 -5.56 7.47
N PRO A 25 18.71 -6.61 6.93
CA PRO A 25 17.88 -7.53 7.72
C PRO A 25 18.62 -8.28 8.83
N GLN A 26 19.95 -8.26 8.82
CA GLN A 26 20.81 -8.92 9.81
C GLN A 26 21.25 -8.00 10.95
N GLU A 27 20.97 -6.70 10.87
CA GLU A 27 21.41 -5.70 11.85
C GLU A 27 20.20 -5.03 12.52
N LEU A 28 20.17 -5.09 13.86
CA LEU A 28 19.26 -4.25 14.65
C LEU A 28 19.68 -2.78 14.49
N PHE A 29 18.84 -1.95 13.87
CA PHE A 29 19.07 -0.52 13.61
C PHE A 29 20.19 -0.19 12.60
N SER A 30 20.29 -0.97 11.52
CA SER A 30 21.17 -0.65 10.40
C SER A 30 21.03 0.80 9.93
N GLY A 31 22.15 1.51 9.76
CA GLY A 31 22.16 2.88 9.23
C GLY A 31 21.84 4.01 10.23
N LEU A 32 21.62 3.70 11.51
CA LEU A 32 21.43 4.73 12.54
C LEU A 32 22.71 5.57 12.73
N ASP A 33 23.89 4.93 12.69
CA ASP A 33 25.20 5.60 12.71
C ASP A 33 25.45 6.46 11.46
N ASP A 34 24.91 6.04 10.31
CA ASP A 34 24.97 6.79 9.05
C ASP A 34 23.98 7.97 9.02
N GLY A 35 23.16 8.11 10.07
CA GLY A 35 22.14 9.14 10.19
C GLY A 35 21.02 8.97 9.16
N LEU A 36 20.72 7.75 8.75
CA LEU A 36 19.67 7.42 7.78
C LEU A 36 18.33 7.31 8.51
N TYR A 37 17.31 7.96 7.97
CA TYR A 37 15.99 7.97 8.57
C TYR A 37 14.88 7.94 7.52
N PHE A 38 13.77 7.37 7.97
CA PHE A 38 12.45 7.54 7.41
C PHE A 38 11.54 8.00 8.55
N ALA A 39 10.83 9.09 8.33
CA ALA A 39 9.87 9.62 9.27
C ALA A 39 8.51 9.77 8.58
N ALA A 40 7.44 9.39 9.26
CA ALA A 40 6.09 9.57 8.79
C ALA A 40 5.17 10.03 9.92
N ALA A 41 4.19 10.85 9.58
CA ALA A 41 3.08 11.19 10.45
C ALA A 41 1.78 10.99 9.66
N GLU A 42 0.80 10.31 10.25
CA GLU A 42 -0.51 10.06 9.67
C GLU A 42 -1.59 10.64 10.59
N ALA A 43 -2.55 11.31 9.97
CA ALA A 43 -3.80 11.69 10.61
C ALA A 43 -4.94 10.94 9.91
N GLY A 44 -5.78 10.29 10.68
CA GLY A 44 -6.90 9.54 10.15
C GLY A 44 -8.17 9.70 10.95
N VAL A 45 -9.28 9.47 10.25
CA VAL A 45 -10.62 9.50 10.79
C VAL A 45 -11.36 8.22 10.42
N ILE A 46 -12.11 7.69 11.38
CA ILE A 46 -13.05 6.59 11.25
C ILE A 46 -14.43 7.19 11.45
N LEU A 47 -15.26 7.10 10.42
CA LEU A 47 -16.59 7.70 10.39
C LEU A 47 -17.63 6.62 10.13
N GLN A 48 -18.85 6.87 10.57
CA GLN A 48 -20.03 6.10 10.18
C GLN A 48 -20.90 6.98 9.30
N CYS A 49 -21.23 6.48 8.11
CA CYS A 49 -21.89 7.25 7.05
C CYS A 49 -23.27 6.67 6.73
N GLY A 50 -24.25 7.56 6.56
CA GLY A 50 -25.60 7.21 6.10
C GLY A 50 -26.51 6.59 7.18
N PRO A 51 -27.75 6.23 6.81
CA PRO A 51 -28.76 5.73 7.74
C PRO A 51 -28.40 4.38 8.39
N ASP A 52 -27.53 3.60 7.73
CA ASP A 52 -27.13 2.27 8.18
C ASP A 52 -25.78 2.27 8.93
N ASN A 53 -25.27 3.45 9.32
CA ASN A 53 -24.01 3.62 10.07
C ASN A 53 -22.79 2.90 9.45
N ARG A 54 -22.67 2.90 8.12
CA ARG A 54 -21.63 2.18 7.38
C ARG A 54 -20.24 2.72 7.68
N GLN A 55 -19.29 1.84 7.99
CA GLN A 55 -17.96 2.26 8.44
C GLN A 55 -17.10 2.77 7.28
N GLY A 56 -16.40 3.87 7.52
CA GLY A 56 -15.38 4.40 6.64
C GLY A 56 -14.10 4.76 7.40
N ARG A 57 -12.95 4.62 6.75
CA ARG A 57 -11.63 5.06 7.24
C ARG A 57 -10.99 5.92 6.17
N TYR A 58 -10.56 7.11 6.57
CA TYR A 58 -9.86 8.05 5.72
C TYR A 58 -8.61 8.53 6.43
N SER A 59 -7.47 8.58 5.73
CA SER A 59 -6.26 9.12 6.32
C SER A 59 -5.34 9.78 5.31
N ILE A 60 -4.54 10.71 5.82
CA ILE A 60 -3.44 11.36 5.13
C ILE A 60 -2.16 11.12 5.90
N ALA A 61 -1.12 10.69 5.20
CA ALA A 61 0.22 10.55 5.76
C ALA A 61 1.19 11.50 5.06
N LEU A 62 1.99 12.21 5.85
CA LEU A 62 3.12 13.00 5.41
C LEU A 62 4.40 12.26 5.78
N MET A 63 5.29 12.10 4.81
CA MET A 63 6.50 11.30 4.95
C MET A 63 7.71 12.12 4.52
N ASN A 64 8.84 11.91 5.18
CA ASN A 64 10.14 12.43 4.77
C ASN A 64 11.21 11.37 4.99
N SER A 65 12.15 11.30 4.04
CA SER A 65 13.25 10.34 4.09
C SER A 65 14.51 10.99 3.53
N ASN A 66 15.66 10.59 4.08
CA ASN A 66 16.95 10.88 3.48
C ASN A 66 17.57 9.68 2.72
N VAL A 67 16.72 8.69 2.43
CA VAL A 67 17.07 7.44 1.74
C VAL A 67 16.24 7.29 0.47
N GLY A 68 16.90 6.92 -0.62
CA GLY A 68 16.27 6.47 -1.87
C GLY A 68 16.81 5.12 -2.33
N PRO A 69 16.35 4.60 -3.48
CA PRO A 69 16.72 3.28 -4.01
C PRO A 69 18.24 3.01 -4.11
N GLU A 70 19.04 4.05 -4.37
CA GLU A 70 20.50 3.96 -4.54
C GLU A 70 21.30 4.34 -3.29
N THR A 71 20.63 4.70 -2.18
CA THR A 71 21.32 5.13 -0.95
C THR A 71 21.90 3.92 -0.22
N THR A 72 23.22 3.91 -0.06
CA THR A 72 24.01 2.86 0.57
C THR A 72 24.65 3.26 1.90
N GLY A 73 24.67 4.56 2.23
CA GLY A 73 25.28 5.09 3.45
C GLY A 73 25.22 6.62 3.52
N ARG A 74 25.99 7.22 4.43
CA ARG A 74 25.97 8.67 4.74
C ARG A 74 26.21 9.59 3.54
N ASP A 75 27.10 9.22 2.63
CA ASP A 75 27.54 10.08 1.52
C ASP A 75 26.61 10.01 0.30
N SER A 76 25.79 8.96 0.20
CA SER A 76 24.79 8.76 -0.86
C SER A 76 23.37 9.13 -0.42
N ARG A 77 23.26 9.90 0.68
CA ARG A 77 21.99 10.40 1.18
C ARG A 77 21.31 11.31 0.16
N VAL A 78 20.01 11.17 0.10
CA VAL A 78 19.14 12.07 -0.65
C VAL A 78 18.23 12.79 0.33
N ASN A 79 17.31 13.60 -0.16
CA ASN A 79 16.19 14.08 0.63
C ASN A 79 14.96 14.12 -0.27
N GLY A 80 13.84 13.69 0.28
CA GLY A 80 12.55 13.78 -0.36
C GLY A 80 11.43 13.58 0.64
N SER A 81 10.26 14.05 0.24
CA SER A 81 9.02 13.87 0.99
C SER A 81 8.00 13.15 0.11
N ALA A 82 7.05 12.50 0.77
CA ALA A 82 5.90 11.88 0.14
C ALA A 82 4.62 12.18 0.91
N ILE A 83 3.50 12.11 0.20
CA ILE A 83 2.16 12.22 0.76
C ILE A 83 1.40 10.97 0.35
N ALA A 84 0.78 10.27 1.30
CA ALA A 84 -0.16 9.19 1.03
C ALA A 84 -1.56 9.57 1.48
N LEU A 85 -2.56 9.12 0.72
CA LEU A 85 -3.97 9.18 1.06
C LEU A 85 -4.53 7.76 1.03
N VAL A 86 -5.34 7.44 2.03
CA VAL A 86 -6.11 6.19 2.07
C VAL A 86 -7.57 6.56 2.29
N ALA A 87 -8.46 5.95 1.52
CA ALA A 87 -9.89 6.05 1.70
C ALA A 87 -10.50 4.65 1.61
N GLN A 88 -11.33 4.30 2.58
CA GLN A 88 -12.04 3.02 2.64
C GLN A 88 -13.46 3.33 3.11
N GLN A 89 -14.47 2.82 2.42
CA GLN A 89 -15.87 3.07 2.76
C GLN A 89 -16.72 1.86 2.43
N GLU A 90 -17.45 1.37 3.41
CA GLU A 90 -18.57 0.46 3.19
C GLU A 90 -19.69 1.20 2.46
N ILE A 91 -20.10 0.70 1.30
CA ILE A 91 -21.14 1.31 0.47
C ILE A 91 -22.46 0.53 0.51
N ALA A 92 -22.41 -0.76 0.84
CA ALA A 92 -23.56 -1.63 1.06
C ALA A 92 -23.21 -2.68 2.13
N GLU A 93 -24.18 -3.50 2.51
CA GLU A 93 -23.90 -4.68 3.34
C GLU A 93 -22.86 -5.55 2.63
N ASP A 94 -21.81 -5.91 3.37
CA ASP A 94 -20.66 -6.68 2.90
C ASP A 94 -19.86 -6.09 1.72
N VAL A 95 -20.15 -4.86 1.25
CA VAL A 95 -19.45 -4.26 0.11
C VAL A 95 -18.71 -3.00 0.53
N ALA A 96 -17.40 -2.99 0.31
CA ALA A 96 -16.55 -1.83 0.54
C ALA A 96 -15.81 -1.41 -0.73
N VAL A 97 -15.63 -0.10 -0.90
CA VAL A 97 -14.76 0.50 -1.90
C VAL A 97 -13.58 1.11 -1.17
N TRP A 98 -12.39 0.98 -1.75
CA TRP A 98 -11.18 1.54 -1.17
C TRP A 98 -10.28 2.11 -2.25
N SER A 99 -9.53 3.14 -1.89
CA SER A 99 -8.52 3.73 -2.73
C SER A 99 -7.29 4.14 -1.92
N GLN A 100 -6.16 4.13 -2.61
CA GLN A 100 -4.88 4.59 -2.09
C GLN A 100 -4.24 5.48 -3.13
N TYR A 101 -3.61 6.56 -2.70
CA TYR A 101 -2.89 7.48 -3.56
C TYR A 101 -1.58 7.87 -2.90
N LEU A 102 -0.48 7.82 -3.64
CA LEU A 102 0.84 8.23 -3.19
C LEU A 102 1.40 9.26 -4.17
N LEU A 103 1.95 10.34 -3.62
CA LEU A 103 2.79 11.28 -4.35
C LEU A 103 4.13 11.37 -3.65
N SER A 104 5.22 11.12 -4.37
CA SER A 104 6.56 11.03 -3.81
C SER A 104 7.56 11.87 -4.59
N SER A 105 8.52 12.44 -3.87
CA SER A 105 9.65 13.12 -4.49
C SER A 105 10.48 12.11 -5.30
N LYS A 106 10.86 12.48 -6.52
CA LYS A 106 11.67 11.64 -7.44
C LYS A 106 12.97 11.07 -6.85
N ASN A 107 13.46 11.65 -5.75
CA ASN A 107 14.70 11.22 -5.10
C ASN A 107 14.54 9.99 -4.19
N ILE A 108 13.36 9.73 -3.64
CA ILE A 108 13.20 8.76 -2.54
C ILE A 108 12.42 7.49 -2.92
N GLY A 109 11.79 7.45 -4.09
CA GLY A 109 10.98 6.31 -4.54
C GLY A 109 11.22 5.95 -6.01
N PRO A 110 11.05 4.66 -6.37
CA PRO A 110 11.10 4.21 -7.76
C PRO A 110 9.88 4.70 -8.56
N ALA A 111 8.74 4.93 -7.90
CA ALA A 111 7.56 5.60 -8.45
C ALA A 111 7.45 7.02 -7.88
N SER A 112 7.05 7.96 -8.72
CA SER A 112 6.78 9.35 -8.33
C SER A 112 5.32 9.55 -7.92
N GLN A 113 4.42 8.74 -8.46
CA GLN A 113 2.99 8.79 -8.20
C GLN A 113 2.41 7.38 -8.30
N GLU A 114 1.53 7.02 -7.39
CA GLU A 114 0.81 5.75 -7.41
C GLU A 114 -0.65 5.97 -7.06
N PHE A 115 -1.53 5.22 -7.68
CA PHE A 115 -2.96 5.23 -7.42
C PHE A 115 -3.50 3.80 -7.48
N THR A 116 -4.38 3.45 -6.55
CA THR A 116 -5.08 2.18 -6.55
C THR A 116 -6.53 2.41 -6.15
N LEU A 117 -7.43 1.70 -6.82
CA LEU A 117 -8.86 1.68 -6.53
C LEU A 117 -9.32 0.24 -6.56
N GLY A 118 -10.09 -0.18 -5.56
CA GLY A 118 -10.63 -1.51 -5.50
C GLY A 118 -11.98 -1.60 -4.81
N VAL A 119 -12.61 -2.75 -5.01
CA VAL A 119 -13.83 -3.18 -4.36
C VAL A 119 -13.57 -4.49 -3.64
N SER A 120 -14.17 -4.64 -2.48
CA SER A 120 -14.16 -5.86 -1.68
C SER A 120 -15.59 -6.22 -1.33
N ILE A 121 -15.93 -7.50 -1.49
CA ILE A 121 -17.22 -8.08 -1.19
C ILE A 121 -16.98 -9.23 -0.22
N GLU A 122 -17.47 -9.10 1.00
CA GLU A 122 -17.47 -10.15 2.01
C GLU A 122 -18.75 -11.01 1.88
N ASN A 123 -18.77 -12.19 2.51
CA ASN A 123 -19.91 -13.13 2.48
C ASN A 123 -20.45 -13.41 1.06
N CYS A 124 -19.56 -13.43 0.07
CA CYS A 124 -19.97 -13.44 -1.33
C CYS A 124 -20.47 -14.82 -1.78
N PHE A 125 -21.30 -14.82 -2.84
CA PHE A 125 -21.80 -16.03 -3.50
C PHE A 125 -22.49 -17.05 -2.56
N SER A 126 -23.23 -16.52 -1.57
CA SER A 126 -23.96 -17.32 -0.58
C SER A 126 -23.07 -18.19 0.31
N ARG A 127 -21.79 -17.80 0.47
CA ARG A 127 -20.83 -18.47 1.34
C ARG A 127 -20.36 -17.50 2.41
N THR A 128 -20.76 -17.78 3.66
CA THR A 128 -20.34 -17.00 4.83
C THR A 128 -18.83 -17.06 4.98
N ASN A 129 -18.21 -15.90 5.27
CA ASN A 129 -16.77 -15.69 5.43
C ASN A 129 -15.92 -15.82 4.16
N ASP A 130 -16.51 -16.13 3.01
CA ASP A 130 -15.80 -16.01 1.75
C ASP A 130 -15.70 -14.54 1.34
N GLY A 131 -14.66 -14.20 0.59
CA GLY A 131 -14.41 -12.84 0.14
C GLY A 131 -14.10 -12.80 -1.35
N PHE A 132 -14.55 -11.76 -2.03
CA PHE A 132 -14.17 -11.45 -3.41
C PHE A 132 -13.61 -10.05 -3.46
N GLY A 133 -12.59 -9.82 -4.27
CA GLY A 133 -12.08 -8.46 -4.47
C GLY A 133 -11.51 -8.27 -5.86
N ALA A 134 -11.60 -7.04 -6.35
CA ALA A 134 -10.99 -6.63 -7.59
C ALA A 134 -10.41 -5.22 -7.44
N ALA A 135 -9.25 -4.97 -8.04
CA ALA A 135 -8.56 -3.70 -7.96
C ALA A 135 -7.86 -3.35 -9.26
N ILE A 136 -7.76 -2.04 -9.53
CA ILE A 136 -6.88 -1.47 -10.54
C ILE A 136 -5.80 -0.65 -9.85
N GLY A 137 -4.58 -0.76 -10.35
CA GLY A 137 -3.42 -0.01 -9.90
C GLY A 137 -2.78 0.73 -11.07
N TRP A 138 -2.33 1.95 -10.83
CA TRP A 138 -1.55 2.74 -11.77
C TRP A 138 -0.36 3.35 -11.04
N SER A 139 0.81 3.39 -11.70
CA SER A 139 1.94 4.12 -11.16
C SER A 139 2.81 4.78 -12.25
N ALA A 140 3.25 5.99 -11.96
CA ALA A 140 4.20 6.73 -12.78
C ALA A 140 5.62 6.48 -12.26
N PRO A 141 6.55 6.02 -13.12
CA PRO A 141 7.94 5.84 -12.73
C PRO A 141 8.59 7.16 -12.32
N SER A 142 9.64 7.09 -11.51
CA SER A 142 10.45 8.26 -11.17
C SER A 142 11.39 8.62 -12.32
N ASP A 143 11.28 9.85 -12.83
CA ASP A 143 12.18 10.39 -13.86
C ASP A 143 13.67 10.41 -13.47
N ARG A 144 13.98 10.25 -12.18
CA ARG A 144 15.36 10.12 -11.71
C ARG A 144 15.95 8.76 -12.03
N TYR A 145 15.17 7.69 -11.87
CA TYR A 145 15.63 6.31 -11.94
C TYR A 145 15.26 5.63 -13.27
N TYR A 146 14.15 6.05 -13.87
CA TYR A 146 13.51 5.36 -14.99
C TYR A 146 13.06 6.35 -16.06
N ARG A 147 13.96 7.27 -16.46
CA ARG A 147 13.66 8.30 -17.46
C ARG A 147 13.22 7.64 -18.78
N GLY A 148 12.05 8.05 -19.28
CA GLY A 148 11.50 7.54 -20.54
C GLY A 148 10.82 6.18 -20.43
N TRP A 149 10.73 5.60 -19.23
CA TRP A 149 9.92 4.42 -18.98
C TRP A 149 8.43 4.78 -19.02
N ARG A 150 7.60 3.81 -19.42
CA ARG A 150 6.14 3.99 -19.48
C ARG A 150 5.51 3.81 -18.10
N GLU A 151 4.29 4.31 -17.97
CA GLU A 151 3.44 4.09 -16.81
C GLU A 151 3.10 2.60 -16.63
N ASN A 152 2.95 2.21 -15.37
CA ASN A 152 2.50 0.89 -14.96
C ASN A 152 0.98 0.85 -14.90
N LEU A 153 0.38 -0.25 -15.36
CA LEU A 153 -1.04 -0.52 -15.16
C LEU A 153 -1.20 -1.95 -14.65
N GLN A 154 -1.98 -2.11 -13.59
CA GLN A 154 -2.23 -3.36 -12.93
C GLN A 154 -3.72 -3.57 -12.73
N PHE A 155 -4.16 -4.82 -12.86
CA PHE A 155 -5.45 -5.29 -12.42
C PHE A 155 -5.26 -6.58 -11.65
N GLU A 156 -5.91 -6.72 -10.50
CA GLU A 156 -5.94 -7.95 -9.72
C GLU A 156 -7.37 -8.27 -9.34
N THR A 157 -7.71 -9.55 -9.36
CA THR A 157 -8.93 -10.07 -8.76
C THR A 157 -8.63 -11.33 -7.97
N TYR A 158 -9.34 -11.54 -6.87
CA TYR A 158 -9.19 -12.73 -6.05
C TYR A 158 -10.54 -13.24 -5.55
N TYR A 159 -10.58 -14.52 -5.22
CA TYR A 159 -11.66 -15.13 -4.46
C TYR A 159 -11.10 -15.89 -3.28
N ARG A 160 -11.38 -15.41 -2.06
CA ARG A 160 -10.97 -16.00 -0.78
C ARG A 160 -12.01 -17.01 -0.32
N LEU A 161 -11.62 -18.27 -0.29
CA LEU A 161 -12.34 -19.39 0.30
C LEU A 161 -11.92 -19.56 1.76
N GLN A 162 -12.85 -19.38 2.69
CA GLN A 162 -12.64 -19.74 4.09
C GLN A 162 -12.94 -21.24 4.28
N LEU A 163 -11.89 -22.06 4.39
CA LEU A 163 -12.05 -23.51 4.55
C LEU A 163 -12.38 -23.89 5.99
N THR A 164 -11.65 -23.31 6.94
CA THR A 164 -11.83 -23.49 8.40
C THR A 164 -11.51 -22.17 9.08
N HIS A 165 -11.70 -22.03 10.39
CA HIS A 165 -11.29 -20.82 11.12
C HIS A 165 -9.79 -20.51 11.05
N SER A 166 -8.95 -21.48 10.69
CA SER A 166 -7.48 -21.36 10.67
C SER A 166 -6.86 -21.48 9.29
N VAL A 167 -7.67 -21.72 8.24
CA VAL A 167 -7.19 -21.94 6.88
C VAL A 167 -8.01 -21.17 5.86
N GLN A 168 -7.33 -20.38 5.04
CA GLN A 168 -7.90 -19.68 3.89
C GLN A 168 -7.11 -20.00 2.63
N LEU A 169 -7.82 -20.16 1.52
CA LEU A 169 -7.25 -20.26 0.18
C LEU A 169 -7.78 -19.12 -0.69
N SER A 170 -6.91 -18.41 -1.38
CA SER A 170 -7.30 -17.33 -2.29
C SER A 170 -6.62 -17.52 -3.63
N PRO A 171 -7.25 -18.22 -4.61
CA PRO A 171 -6.86 -18.06 -6.00
C PRO A 171 -7.01 -16.61 -6.44
N ASP A 172 -6.04 -16.14 -7.21
CA ASP A 172 -6.01 -14.78 -7.76
C ASP A 172 -5.56 -14.77 -9.21
N PHE A 173 -5.97 -13.72 -9.92
CA PHE A 173 -5.60 -13.45 -11.30
C PHE A 173 -5.16 -12.00 -11.43
N GLN A 174 -3.99 -11.81 -12.05
CA GLN A 174 -3.35 -10.51 -12.20
C GLN A 174 -3.01 -10.24 -13.66
N ILE A 175 -3.26 -9.01 -14.08
CA ILE A 175 -2.81 -8.45 -15.36
C ILE A 175 -1.87 -7.29 -15.05
N LEU A 176 -0.64 -7.37 -15.56
CA LEU A 176 0.39 -6.35 -15.39
C LEU A 176 0.85 -5.86 -16.76
N ARG A 177 0.90 -4.55 -16.96
CA ARG A 177 1.66 -3.94 -18.05
C ARG A 177 3.03 -3.51 -17.51
N PRO A 178 4.14 -4.13 -17.94
CA PRO A 178 5.48 -3.77 -17.48
C PRO A 178 5.80 -2.31 -17.79
N THR A 179 6.58 -1.64 -16.95
CA THR A 179 7.07 -0.27 -17.18
C THR A 179 8.31 -0.21 -18.07
N ASP A 180 9.06 -1.30 -18.14
CA ASP A 180 10.29 -1.41 -18.91
C ASP A 180 9.98 -1.28 -20.42
N PRO A 181 10.65 -0.36 -21.15
CA PRO A 181 10.51 -0.23 -22.59
C PRO A 181 11.08 -1.42 -23.37
N ASP A 182 12.05 -2.15 -22.80
CA ASP A 182 12.67 -3.32 -23.43
C ASP A 182 11.83 -4.60 -23.21
N ALA A 183 10.85 -4.56 -22.31
CA ALA A 183 9.90 -5.65 -22.16
C ALA A 183 9.00 -5.75 -23.40
N ASP A 184 8.85 -6.96 -23.93
CA ASP A 184 7.88 -7.27 -24.98
C ASP A 184 6.55 -6.62 -24.61
N SER A 185 6.07 -5.73 -25.48
CA SER A 185 5.03 -4.72 -25.17
C SER A 185 3.67 -5.26 -24.69
N GLY A 186 3.52 -6.58 -24.58
CA GLY A 186 2.33 -7.27 -24.11
C GLY A 186 2.08 -7.16 -22.61
N ALA A 187 0.82 -7.36 -22.22
CA ALA A 187 0.45 -7.56 -20.83
C ALA A 187 0.93 -8.93 -20.35
N VAL A 188 1.39 -8.99 -19.10
CA VAL A 188 1.70 -10.23 -18.39
C VAL A 188 0.44 -10.67 -17.66
N PHE A 189 0.09 -11.94 -17.82
CA PHE A 189 -1.02 -12.57 -17.13
C PHE A 189 -0.45 -13.56 -16.11
N ALA A 190 -0.87 -13.43 -14.85
CA ALA A 190 -0.44 -14.30 -13.77
C ALA A 190 -1.64 -14.90 -13.06
N PHE A 191 -1.54 -16.19 -12.75
CA PHE A 191 -2.46 -16.89 -11.86
C PHE A 191 -1.71 -17.24 -10.58
N GLY A 192 -2.29 -16.85 -9.45
CA GLY A 192 -1.74 -17.06 -8.13
C GLY A 192 -2.65 -17.93 -7.26
N LEU A 193 -2.06 -18.50 -6.22
CA LEU A 193 -2.79 -19.10 -5.10
C LEU A 193 -2.12 -18.65 -3.81
N ARG A 194 -2.85 -17.88 -3.01
CA ARG A 194 -2.44 -17.48 -1.66
C ARG A 194 -3.03 -18.43 -0.63
N ILE A 195 -2.22 -18.82 0.34
CA ILE A 195 -2.62 -19.68 1.46
C ILE A 195 -2.32 -18.93 2.75
N LEU A 196 -3.32 -18.75 3.60
CA LEU A 196 -3.15 -18.23 4.96
C LEU A 196 -3.47 -19.35 5.95
N THR A 197 -2.53 -19.60 6.87
CA THR A 197 -2.70 -20.56 7.96
C THR A 197 -2.31 -19.93 9.29
N SER A 198 -3.01 -20.28 10.36
CA SER A 198 -2.66 -19.94 11.73
C SER A 198 -2.63 -21.22 12.58
N PHE A 199 -1.53 -21.47 13.28
CA PHE A 199 -1.30 -22.66 14.11
C PHE A 199 -1.15 -22.26 15.58
#